data_AF-A0A089IMW4-F1
#
_entry.id   AF-A0A089IMW4-F1
#
_cell.length_a   1.000
_cell.length_b   1.000
_cell.length_c   1.000
_cell.angle_alpha   90.00
_cell.angle_beta   90.00
_cell.angle_gamma   90.00
#
_symmetry.space_group_name_H-M   'P 1'
#
loop_
_entity.id
_entity.type
_entity.pdbx_description
1 polymer ?
#
loop_
_entity_poly.entity_id
_entity_poly.type
_entity_poly.pdbx_seq_one_letter_code
_entity_poly.pdbx_strand_id
1 'polypeptide(L)'
;MKEHDSAERNIEEQWIEELLAISEEDKLTPKQISILHAAIEVFSEKGYAAAATSEIAQKAGVAEGTIFRYYKTKKDLLLSIIGPTMSRMLAPFVLRNFNGVLDVPYDSFEEFLRSFIVNRLEFARRNFKMLKILIQEIPFQPLLREQFAENILSKVLERVIEIVEHFKAKGEVIELPTPAILRFTISSIGGYLLNRLLLQPEKDWNDEEEINLTIRFIMHGISGVAAPI
;
A
#
# COMPACT_ATOMS: atom_id res chain seq x y z
N MET A 1 -25.40 -7.64 20.31
CA MET A 1 -24.74 -6.48 19.66
C MET A 1 -23.54 -5.99 20.50
N LYS A 2 -22.61 -6.89 20.84
CA LYS A 2 -21.38 -6.56 21.61
C LYS A 2 -20.14 -7.41 21.26
N GLU A 3 -20.23 -8.34 20.30
CA GLU A 3 -19.11 -9.25 19.96
C GLU A 3 -18.47 -8.96 18.59
N HIS A 4 -19.06 -8.09 17.77
CA HIS A 4 -18.54 -7.78 16.43
C HIS A 4 -17.43 -6.71 16.42
N ASP A 5 -17.20 -6.06 17.57
CA ASP A 5 -16.41 -4.83 17.70
C ASP A 5 -15.03 -5.07 18.38
N SER A 6 -14.74 -6.31 18.81
CA SER A 6 -13.45 -6.68 19.43
C SER A 6 -12.47 -7.33 18.46
N ALA A 7 -12.95 -7.94 17.38
CA ALA A 7 -12.10 -8.56 16.35
C ALA A 7 -11.52 -7.52 15.38
N GLU A 8 -12.24 -6.43 15.10
CA GLU A 8 -11.75 -5.33 14.24
C GLU A 8 -10.66 -4.50 14.93
N ARG A 9 -10.71 -4.36 16.26
CA ARG A 9 -9.69 -3.64 17.04
C ARG A 9 -8.31 -4.32 17.06
N ASN A 10 -8.23 -5.63 16.83
CA ASN A 10 -6.95 -6.36 16.87
C ASN A 10 -6.13 -6.31 15.56
N ILE A 11 -6.71 -5.83 14.46
CA ILE A 11 -6.04 -5.82 13.14
C ILE A 11 -5.43 -4.43 12.84
N GLU A 12 -5.95 -3.38 13.47
CA GLU A 12 -5.55 -1.99 13.19
C GLU A 12 -4.13 -1.63 13.65
N GLU A 13 -3.53 -2.44 14.52
CA GLU A 13 -2.29 -2.10 15.23
C GLU A 13 -1.03 -2.81 14.70
N GLN A 14 -1.15 -3.84 13.85
CA GLN A 14 0.00 -4.70 13.53
C GLN A 14 1.17 -3.96 12.84
N TRP A 15 0.88 -3.02 11.94
CA TRP A 15 1.92 -2.18 11.32
C TRP A 15 2.44 -1.10 12.26
N ILE A 16 1.65 -0.66 13.25
CA ILE A 16 2.07 0.29 14.29
C ILE A 16 2.98 -0.41 15.28
N GLU A 17 2.65 -1.63 15.70
CA GLU A 17 3.49 -2.49 16.54
C GLU A 17 4.83 -2.79 15.87
N GLU A 18 4.82 -3.14 14.58
CA GLU A 18 6.06 -3.30 13.80
C GLU A 18 6.86 -1.98 13.73
N LEU A 19 6.19 -0.83 13.65
CA LEU A 19 6.83 0.50 13.59
C LEU A 19 7.48 0.85 14.92
N LEU A 20 6.80 0.52 16.02
CA LEU A 20 7.29 0.70 17.39
C LEU A 20 8.47 -0.23 17.68
N ALA A 21 8.44 -1.49 17.24
CA ALA A 21 9.55 -2.43 17.43
C ALA A 21 10.85 -1.92 16.76
N ILE A 22 10.76 -1.34 15.56
CA ILE A 22 11.91 -0.75 14.87
C ILE A 22 12.38 0.52 15.57
N SER A 23 11.44 1.30 16.12
CA SER A 23 11.77 2.50 16.87
C SER A 23 12.62 2.20 18.12
N GLU A 24 12.39 1.03 18.74
CA GLU A 24 13.20 0.52 19.85
C GLU A 24 14.60 0.03 19.38
N GLU A 25 14.70 -0.61 18.20
CA GLU A 25 15.99 -1.01 17.60
C GLU A 25 16.90 0.19 17.27
N ASP A 26 16.31 1.32 16.84
CA ASP A 26 17.02 2.57 16.55
C ASP A 26 17.51 3.32 17.80
N LYS A 27 17.33 2.76 19.01
CA LYS A 27 17.65 3.39 20.30
C LYS A 27 16.95 4.75 20.46
N LEU A 28 15.73 4.89 19.94
CA LEU A 28 14.95 6.09 20.19
C LEU A 28 14.65 6.21 21.68
N THR A 29 14.70 7.45 22.18
CA THR A 29 14.35 7.68 23.60
C THR A 29 12.86 7.37 23.83
N PRO A 30 12.45 6.98 25.03
CA PRO A 30 11.03 6.77 25.34
C PRO A 30 10.13 7.95 24.97
N LYS A 31 10.66 9.18 25.04
CA LYS A 31 9.99 10.42 24.60
C LYS A 31 9.83 10.50 23.08
N GLN A 32 10.82 10.06 22.30
CA GLN A 32 10.68 10.02 20.85
C GLN A 32 9.62 8.99 20.43
N ILE A 33 9.58 7.83 21.09
CA ILE A 33 8.57 6.79 20.84
C ILE A 33 7.17 7.34 21.13
N SER A 34 6.96 7.99 22.29
CA SER A 34 5.63 8.56 22.61
C SER A 34 5.20 9.67 21.65
N ILE A 35 6.14 10.50 21.18
CA ILE A 35 5.88 11.54 20.18
C ILE A 35 5.48 10.92 18.83
N LEU A 36 6.19 9.88 18.38
CA LEU A 36 5.89 9.20 17.12
C LEU A 36 4.52 8.52 17.17
N HIS A 37 4.19 7.84 18.27
CA HIS A 37 2.89 7.21 18.47
C HIS A 37 1.74 8.21 18.37
N ALA A 38 1.82 9.29 19.15
CA ALA A 38 0.82 10.35 19.11
C ALA A 38 0.70 10.99 17.72
N ALA A 39 1.82 11.20 17.04
CA ALA A 39 1.85 11.79 15.71
C ALA A 39 1.18 10.89 14.67
N ILE A 40 1.41 9.58 14.71
CA ILE A 40 0.74 8.60 13.83
C ILE A 40 -0.77 8.69 14.01
N GLU A 41 -1.25 8.65 15.25
CA GLU A 41 -2.69 8.69 15.51
C GLU A 41 -3.31 10.01 15.00
N VAL A 42 -2.74 11.16 15.38
CA VAL A 42 -3.28 12.47 14.97
C VAL A 42 -3.21 12.65 13.45
N PHE A 43 -2.12 12.25 12.79
CA PHE A 43 -2.02 12.33 11.33
C PHE A 43 -3.03 11.40 10.63
N SER A 44 -3.28 10.20 11.18
CA SER A 44 -4.26 9.28 10.60
C SER A 44 -5.71 9.74 10.74
N GLU A 45 -6.03 10.43 11.84
CA GLU A 45 -7.38 10.95 12.11
C GLU A 45 -7.69 12.22 11.33
N LYS A 46 -6.72 13.15 11.23
CA LYS A 46 -6.96 14.52 10.72
C LYS A 46 -6.25 14.83 9.40
N GLY A 47 -5.30 13.99 8.97
CA GLY A 47 -4.38 14.28 7.90
C GLY A 47 -3.25 15.22 8.32
N TYR A 48 -2.14 15.22 7.58
CA TYR A 48 -0.96 16.02 7.90
C TYR A 48 -1.25 17.52 7.99
N ALA A 49 -2.05 18.04 7.05
CA ALA A 49 -2.33 19.48 6.96
C ALA A 49 -3.07 20.00 8.20
N ALA A 50 -4.12 19.31 8.64
CA ALA A 50 -4.98 19.74 9.74
C ALA A 50 -4.46 19.36 11.13
N ALA A 51 -3.52 18.42 11.24
CA ALA A 51 -2.90 18.05 12.49
C ALA A 51 -2.07 19.20 13.11
N ALA A 52 -2.33 19.52 14.38
CA ALA A 52 -1.54 20.50 15.12
C ALA A 52 -0.47 19.82 15.99
N THR A 53 0.74 20.39 16.04
CA THR A 53 1.84 19.88 16.88
C THR A 53 1.52 19.94 18.37
N SER A 54 0.68 20.88 18.79
CA SER A 54 0.17 20.99 20.15
C SER A 54 -0.71 19.79 20.56
N GLU A 55 -1.55 19.30 19.64
CA GLU A 55 -2.38 18.12 19.87
C GLU A 55 -1.53 16.85 19.98
N ILE A 56 -0.52 16.73 19.11
CA ILE A 56 0.47 15.64 19.19
C ILE A 56 1.20 15.68 20.53
N ALA A 57 1.61 16.86 20.98
CA ALA A 57 2.32 17.03 22.25
C ALA A 57 1.44 16.64 23.44
N GLN A 58 0.18 17.08 23.43
CA GLN A 58 -0.81 16.73 24.44
C GLN A 58 -1.02 15.22 24.51
N LYS A 59 -1.20 14.57 23.36
CA LYS A 59 -1.42 13.13 23.26
C LYS A 59 -0.17 12.32 23.67
N ALA A 60 1.02 12.81 23.34
CA ALA A 60 2.30 12.21 23.72
C ALA A 60 2.69 12.45 25.19
N GLY A 61 1.95 13.28 25.94
CA GLY A 61 2.28 13.65 27.31
C GLY A 61 3.56 14.48 27.44
N VAL A 62 3.91 15.28 26.44
CA VAL A 62 5.12 16.12 26.42
C VAL A 62 4.79 17.59 26.18
N ALA A 63 5.69 18.50 26.56
CA ALA A 63 5.58 19.89 26.14
C ALA A 63 5.84 20.02 24.63
N GLU A 64 5.11 20.91 23.93
CA GLU A 64 5.23 21.07 22.48
C GLU A 64 6.65 21.41 22.02
N GLY A 65 7.40 22.23 22.77
CA GLY A 65 8.82 22.50 22.50
C GLY A 65 9.72 21.25 22.56
N THR A 66 9.30 20.19 23.25
CA THR A 66 9.99 18.89 23.27
C THR A 66 9.95 18.23 21.90
N ILE A 67 8.84 18.36 21.16
CA ILE A 67 8.75 17.86 19.79
C ILE A 67 9.79 18.58 18.93
N PHE A 68 9.85 19.90 19.00
CA PHE A 68 10.77 20.71 18.20
C PHE A 68 12.26 20.53 18.54
N ARG A 69 12.55 19.98 19.73
CA ARG A 69 13.90 19.56 20.10
C ARG A 69 14.36 18.33 19.32
N TYR A 70 13.45 17.39 19.04
CA TYR A 70 13.75 16.16 18.30
C TYR A 70 13.51 16.31 16.79
N TYR A 71 12.48 17.06 16.40
CA TYR A 71 12.03 17.22 15.02
C TYR A 71 11.85 18.69 14.70
N LYS A 72 12.71 19.27 13.88
CA LYS A 72 12.78 20.74 13.66
C LYS A 72 11.47 21.33 13.15
N THR A 73 10.68 20.55 12.42
CA THR A 73 9.38 20.95 11.88
C THR A 73 8.35 19.82 12.00
N LYS A 74 7.05 20.14 11.87
CA LYS A 74 5.97 19.14 11.73
C LYS A 74 6.24 18.21 10.53
N LYS A 75 6.88 18.73 9.47
CA LYS A 75 7.32 17.93 8.33
C LYS A 75 8.41 16.95 8.73
N ASP A 76 9.42 17.35 9.49
CA ASP A 76 10.48 16.45 9.92
C ASP A 76 9.97 15.34 10.84
N LEU A 77 8.95 15.62 11.65
CA LEU A 77 8.24 14.61 12.43
C LEU A 77 7.47 13.64 11.51
N LEU A 78 6.79 14.14 10.47
CA LEU A 78 6.17 13.27 9.48
C LEU A 78 7.22 12.41 8.75
N LEU A 79 8.34 13.00 8.35
CA LEU A 79 9.39 12.29 7.61
C LEU A 79 10.18 11.32 8.50
N SER A 80 10.30 11.56 9.82
CA SER A 80 10.86 10.59 10.74
C SER A 80 9.93 9.40 10.95
N ILE A 81 8.62 9.60 10.87
CA ILE A 81 7.62 8.52 10.86
C ILE A 81 7.67 7.77 9.53
N ILE A 82 7.80 8.44 8.39
CA ILE A 82 7.62 7.75 7.11
C ILE A 82 8.94 7.31 6.47
N GLY A 83 10.05 8.02 6.57
CA GLY A 83 11.32 7.67 5.89
C GLY A 83 11.93 6.33 6.33
N PRO A 84 12.37 6.20 7.59
CA PRO A 84 12.88 4.93 8.14
C PRO A 84 11.85 3.80 8.07
N THR A 85 10.60 4.11 8.38
CA THR A 85 9.49 3.15 8.30
C THR A 85 9.25 2.67 6.87
N MET A 86 9.31 3.56 5.87
CA MET A 86 9.14 3.20 4.46
C MET A 86 10.21 2.19 4.05
N SER A 87 11.47 2.48 4.32
CA SER A 87 12.60 1.62 3.91
C SER A 87 12.73 0.33 4.72
N ARG A 88 12.55 0.37 6.05
CA ARG A 88 12.88 -0.76 6.94
C ARG A 88 11.69 -1.63 7.30
N MET A 89 10.47 -1.09 7.21
CA MET A 89 9.27 -1.80 7.63
C MET A 89 8.32 -2.00 6.46
N LEU A 90 7.80 -0.91 5.92
CA LEU A 90 6.73 -0.92 4.94
C LEU A 90 7.19 -1.57 3.64
N ALA A 91 8.40 -1.26 3.16
CA ALA A 91 8.93 -1.92 1.98
C ALA A 91 9.11 -3.44 2.18
N PRO A 92 9.83 -3.94 3.20
CA PRO A 92 9.89 -5.37 3.48
C PRO A 92 8.52 -6.02 3.70
N PHE A 93 7.61 -5.37 4.41
CA PHE A 93 6.24 -5.83 4.65
C PHE A 93 5.45 -5.99 3.35
N VAL A 94 5.44 -4.95 2.50
CA VAL A 94 4.77 -4.96 1.19
C VAL A 94 5.39 -6.03 0.29
N LEU A 95 6.73 -6.11 0.24
CA LEU A 95 7.45 -7.10 -0.57
C LEU A 95 7.14 -8.53 -0.14
N ARG A 96 7.19 -8.84 1.17
CA ARG A 96 6.85 -10.18 1.68
C ARG A 96 5.45 -10.63 1.28
N ASN A 97 4.49 -9.70 1.22
CA ASN A 97 3.14 -10.02 0.77
C ASN A 97 3.07 -10.39 -0.72
N PHE A 98 4.04 -9.99 -1.53
CA PHE A 98 4.16 -10.39 -2.93
C PHE A 98 4.80 -11.77 -3.13
N ASN A 99 5.67 -12.24 -2.22
CA ASN A 99 6.43 -13.49 -2.40
C ASN A 99 5.50 -14.70 -2.66
N GLY A 100 4.36 -14.79 -1.98
CA GLY A 100 3.38 -15.87 -2.17
C GLY A 100 2.64 -15.86 -3.51
N VAL A 101 2.93 -14.89 -4.38
CA VAL A 101 2.33 -14.77 -5.72
C VAL A 101 3.42 -14.63 -6.78
N LEU A 102 4.44 -13.80 -6.57
CA LEU A 102 5.46 -13.55 -7.60
C LEU A 102 6.49 -14.68 -7.74
N ASP A 103 6.61 -15.56 -6.76
CA ASP A 103 7.57 -16.69 -6.78
C ASP A 103 6.89 -18.04 -7.07
N VAL A 104 5.61 -18.02 -7.46
CA VAL A 104 4.82 -19.22 -7.78
C VAL A 104 4.83 -19.44 -9.30
N PRO A 105 5.05 -20.68 -9.78
CA PRO A 105 4.84 -21.00 -11.19
C PRO A 105 3.33 -21.06 -11.49
N TYR A 106 2.91 -20.37 -12.55
CA TYR A 106 1.54 -20.41 -13.05
C TYR A 106 1.49 -21.04 -14.44
N ASP A 107 0.41 -21.78 -14.71
CA ASP A 107 0.23 -22.44 -16.00
C ASP A 107 -0.15 -21.43 -17.09
N SER A 108 -0.93 -20.41 -16.73
CA SER A 108 -1.43 -19.35 -17.62
C SER A 108 -1.31 -17.94 -17.02
N PHE A 109 -1.32 -16.91 -17.87
CA PHE A 109 -1.31 -15.52 -17.42
C PHE A 109 -2.60 -15.14 -16.68
N GLU A 110 -3.73 -15.73 -17.07
CA GLU A 110 -5.01 -15.56 -16.39
C GLU A 110 -4.95 -16.06 -14.93
N GLU A 111 -4.34 -17.23 -14.70
CA GLU A 111 -4.17 -17.79 -13.36
C GLU A 111 -3.29 -16.89 -12.49
N PHE A 112 -2.18 -16.38 -13.04
CA PHE A 112 -1.34 -15.38 -12.39
C PHE A 112 -2.14 -14.12 -12.04
N LEU A 113 -2.89 -13.55 -12.98
CA LEU A 113 -3.70 -12.34 -12.75
C LEU A 113 -4.72 -12.57 -11.64
N ARG A 114 -5.42 -13.71 -11.63
CA ARG A 114 -6.37 -14.06 -10.57
C ARG A 114 -5.69 -14.12 -9.20
N SER A 115 -4.60 -14.88 -9.09
CA SER A 115 -3.85 -15.02 -7.84
C SER A 115 -3.34 -13.67 -7.35
N PHE A 116 -2.83 -12.83 -8.28
CA PHE A 116 -2.37 -11.49 -7.97
C PHE A 116 -3.48 -10.57 -7.47
N ILE A 117 -4.61 -10.50 -8.17
CA ILE A 117 -5.71 -9.59 -7.79
C ILE A 117 -6.31 -10.01 -6.44
N VAL A 118 -6.56 -11.31 -6.22
CA VAL A 118 -7.07 -11.83 -4.93
C VAL A 118 -6.14 -11.42 -3.80
N ASN A 119 -4.85 -11.70 -3.94
CA ASN A 119 -3.86 -11.37 -2.94
C ASN A 119 -3.74 -9.85 -2.70
N ARG A 120 -3.80 -9.02 -3.76
CA ARG A 120 -3.79 -7.56 -3.62
C ARG A 120 -5.04 -7.01 -2.96
N LEU A 121 -6.21 -7.58 -3.24
CA LEU A 121 -7.47 -7.21 -2.61
C LEU A 121 -7.45 -7.54 -1.10
N GLU A 122 -7.02 -8.73 -0.73
CA GLU A 122 -6.88 -9.13 0.67
C GLU A 122 -5.88 -8.24 1.41
N PHE A 123 -4.71 -8.00 0.81
CA PHE A 123 -3.71 -7.09 1.37
C PHE A 123 -4.29 -5.69 1.56
N ALA A 124 -5.01 -5.18 0.56
CA ALA A 124 -5.56 -3.84 0.62
C ALA A 124 -6.70 -3.70 1.65
N ARG A 125 -7.52 -4.73 1.84
CA ARG A 125 -8.53 -4.78 2.91
C ARG A 125 -7.91 -4.73 4.29
N ARG A 126 -6.93 -5.59 4.53
CA ARG A 126 -6.25 -5.70 5.82
C ARG A 126 -5.45 -4.43 6.16
N ASN A 127 -4.95 -3.73 5.15
CA ASN A 127 -4.05 -2.59 5.33
C ASN A 127 -4.64 -1.27 4.80
N PHE A 128 -5.97 -1.15 4.76
CA PHE A 128 -6.65 -0.03 4.08
C PHE A 128 -6.24 1.35 4.61
N LYS A 129 -6.16 1.52 5.94
CA LYS A 129 -5.78 2.80 6.56
C LYS A 129 -4.39 3.25 6.13
N MET A 130 -3.42 2.33 6.13
CA MET A 130 -2.05 2.59 5.69
C MET A 130 -2.02 2.96 4.20
N LEU A 131 -2.69 2.18 3.34
CA LEU A 131 -2.74 2.46 1.90
C LEU A 131 -3.42 3.80 1.60
N LYS A 132 -4.48 4.15 2.34
CA LYS A 132 -5.16 5.44 2.22
C LYS A 132 -4.19 6.60 2.51
N ILE A 133 -3.39 6.51 3.57
CA ILE A 133 -2.36 7.51 3.89
C ILE A 133 -1.34 7.62 2.73
N LEU A 134 -0.84 6.48 2.24
CA LEU A 134 0.11 6.48 1.12
C LEU A 134 -0.46 7.13 -0.15
N ILE A 135 -1.68 6.76 -0.53
CA ILE A 135 -2.37 7.30 -1.71
C ILE A 135 -2.57 8.82 -1.58
N GLN A 136 -2.88 9.30 -0.38
CA GLN A 136 -3.11 10.72 -0.11
C GLN A 136 -1.81 11.54 -0.07
N GLU A 137 -0.71 10.98 0.44
CA GLU A 137 0.53 11.75 0.68
C GLU A 137 1.59 11.60 -0.42
N ILE A 138 1.68 10.44 -1.10
CA ILE A 138 2.68 10.19 -2.17
C ILE A 138 2.70 11.29 -3.26
N PRO A 139 1.55 11.82 -3.74
CA PRO A 139 1.56 12.88 -4.74
C PRO A 139 2.21 14.18 -4.26
N PHE A 140 2.12 14.49 -2.97
CA PHE A 140 2.55 15.77 -2.40
C PHE A 140 3.92 15.71 -1.72
N GLN A 141 4.47 14.52 -1.48
CA GLN A 141 5.72 14.34 -0.75
C GLN A 141 6.79 13.69 -1.65
N PRO A 142 7.75 14.46 -2.19
CA PRO A 142 8.81 13.95 -3.08
C PRO A 142 9.60 12.79 -2.45
N LEU A 143 10.00 12.91 -1.18
CA LEU A 143 10.77 11.87 -0.50
C LEU A 143 10.00 10.54 -0.42
N LEU A 144 8.68 10.58 -0.19
CA LEU A 144 7.87 9.37 -0.13
C LEU A 144 7.77 8.69 -1.49
N ARG A 145 7.63 9.50 -2.54
CA ARG A 145 7.61 9.01 -3.91
C ARG A 145 8.93 8.35 -4.28
N GLU A 146 10.06 8.98 -3.96
CA GLU A 146 11.40 8.43 -4.19
C GLU A 146 11.58 7.11 -3.44
N GLN A 147 11.29 7.10 -2.13
CA GLN A 147 11.44 5.89 -1.30
C GLN A 147 10.50 4.76 -1.73
N PHE A 148 9.26 5.06 -2.14
CA PHE A 148 8.34 4.07 -2.67
C PHE A 148 8.83 3.51 -4.01
N ALA A 149 9.32 4.38 -4.90
CA ALA A 149 9.86 3.96 -6.19
C ALA A 149 11.11 3.07 -6.03
N GLU A 150 12.05 3.48 -5.18
CA GLU A 150 13.33 2.80 -4.97
C GLU A 150 13.21 1.50 -4.19
N ASN A 151 12.38 1.46 -3.15
CA ASN A 151 12.35 0.32 -2.22
C ASN A 151 11.25 -0.69 -2.50
N ILE A 152 10.20 -0.30 -3.24
CA ILE A 152 9.04 -1.15 -3.51
C ILE A 152 8.85 -1.34 -5.00
N LEU A 153 8.63 -0.25 -5.75
CA LEU A 153 8.23 -0.33 -7.15
C LEU A 153 9.30 -1.00 -8.01
N SER A 154 10.57 -0.62 -7.86
CA SER A 154 11.70 -1.21 -8.60
C SER A 154 11.74 -2.74 -8.48
N LYS A 155 11.70 -3.26 -7.26
CA LYS A 155 11.81 -4.69 -6.95
C LYS A 155 10.59 -5.48 -7.40
N VAL A 156 9.39 -4.92 -7.25
CA VAL A 156 8.16 -5.58 -7.71
C VAL A 156 8.11 -5.58 -9.23
N LEU A 157 8.44 -4.47 -9.89
CA LEU A 157 8.42 -4.38 -11.34
C LEU A 157 9.41 -5.33 -11.99
N GLU A 158 10.61 -5.50 -11.45
CA GLU A 158 11.58 -6.47 -11.96
C GLU A 158 11.00 -7.89 -12.07
N ARG A 159 10.35 -8.37 -11.01
CA ARG A 159 9.72 -9.71 -10.98
C ARG A 159 8.50 -9.79 -11.89
N VAL A 160 7.65 -8.76 -11.92
CA VAL A 160 6.45 -8.76 -12.78
C VAL A 160 6.85 -8.65 -14.27
N ILE A 161 7.94 -7.97 -14.61
CA ILE A 161 8.49 -7.94 -15.97
C ILE A 161 8.85 -9.36 -16.41
N GLU A 162 9.58 -10.13 -15.59
CA GLU A 162 9.94 -11.51 -15.92
C GLU A 162 8.70 -12.39 -16.20
N ILE A 163 7.67 -12.26 -15.38
CA ILE A 163 6.40 -12.99 -15.56
C ILE A 163 5.71 -12.59 -16.86
N VAL A 164 5.63 -11.29 -17.16
CA VAL A 164 4.99 -10.80 -18.39
C VAL A 164 5.78 -11.27 -19.62
N GLU A 165 7.10 -11.18 -19.62
CA GLU A 165 7.93 -11.65 -20.75
C GLU A 165 7.79 -13.17 -20.96
N HIS A 166 7.71 -13.95 -19.88
CA HIS A 166 7.44 -15.39 -19.95
C HIS A 166 6.12 -15.69 -20.65
N PHE A 167 5.04 -15.00 -20.29
CA PHE A 167 3.73 -15.20 -20.92
C PHE A 167 3.58 -14.57 -22.32
N LYS A 168 4.39 -13.55 -22.64
CA LYS A 168 4.57 -13.08 -24.02
C LYS A 168 5.21 -14.15 -24.89
N ALA A 169 6.30 -14.77 -24.42
CA ALA A 169 6.97 -15.85 -25.14
C ALA A 169 6.07 -17.09 -25.37
N LYS A 170 5.10 -17.32 -24.48
CA LYS A 170 4.05 -18.34 -24.64
C LYS A 170 2.91 -17.95 -25.59
N GLY A 171 2.84 -16.68 -26.03
CA GLY A 171 1.77 -16.16 -26.87
C GLY A 171 0.45 -15.86 -26.14
N GLU A 172 0.47 -15.85 -24.80
CA GLU A 172 -0.70 -15.51 -23.97
C GLU A 172 -0.85 -14.00 -23.74
N VAL A 173 0.26 -13.26 -23.85
CA VAL A 173 0.30 -11.81 -23.73
C VAL A 173 0.72 -11.19 -25.06
N ILE A 174 0.03 -10.13 -25.46
CA ILE A 174 0.26 -9.42 -26.72
C ILE A 174 1.67 -8.83 -26.84
N GLU A 175 2.16 -8.72 -28.08
CA GLU A 175 3.44 -8.09 -28.40
C GLU A 175 3.36 -6.56 -28.36
N LEU A 176 3.33 -6.02 -27.14
CA LEU A 176 3.51 -4.60 -26.85
C LEU A 176 4.75 -4.37 -25.98
N PRO A 177 5.23 -3.11 -25.90
CA PRO A 177 6.24 -2.75 -24.93
C PRO A 177 5.77 -3.10 -23.51
N THR A 178 6.55 -3.92 -22.81
CA THR A 178 6.22 -4.43 -21.47
C THR A 178 5.89 -3.33 -20.46
N PRO A 179 6.57 -2.17 -20.42
CA PRO A 179 6.15 -1.06 -19.57
C PRO A 179 4.71 -0.55 -19.83
N ALA A 180 4.23 -0.64 -21.08
CA ALA A 180 2.85 -0.28 -21.41
C ALA A 180 1.86 -1.34 -20.89
N ILE A 181 2.16 -2.63 -21.09
CA ILE A 181 1.35 -3.74 -20.57
C ILE A 181 1.21 -3.61 -19.05
N LEU A 182 2.33 -3.45 -18.33
CA LEU A 182 2.34 -3.26 -16.89
C LEU A 182 1.51 -2.07 -16.45
N ARG A 183 1.67 -0.91 -17.10
CA ARG A 183 0.89 0.29 -16.77
C ARG A 183 -0.61 0.04 -16.94
N PHE A 184 -1.04 -0.61 -18.02
CA PHE A 184 -2.47 -0.91 -18.25
C PHE A 184 -3.02 -1.93 -17.27
N THR A 185 -2.28 -3.01 -17.01
CA THR A 185 -2.65 -4.05 -16.03
C THR A 185 -2.76 -3.45 -14.63
N ILE A 186 -1.74 -2.74 -14.16
CA ILE A 186 -1.73 -2.09 -12.83
C ILE A 186 -2.83 -1.05 -12.71
N SER A 187 -3.10 -0.26 -13.77
CA SER A 187 -4.16 0.76 -13.74
C SER A 187 -5.55 0.12 -13.64
N SER A 188 -5.77 -1.01 -14.30
CA SER A 188 -7.04 -1.75 -14.28
C SER A 188 -7.31 -2.33 -12.89
N ILE A 189 -6.31 -3.03 -12.34
CA ILE A 189 -6.38 -3.60 -10.99
C ILE A 189 -6.51 -2.49 -9.94
N GLY A 190 -5.68 -1.45 -10.04
CA GLY A 190 -5.72 -0.30 -9.13
C GLY A 190 -7.05 0.45 -9.20
N GLY A 191 -7.63 0.59 -10.39
CA GLY A 191 -8.94 1.19 -10.59
C GLY A 191 -10.05 0.42 -9.88
N TYR A 192 -10.07 -0.92 -10.00
CA TYR A 192 -10.98 -1.77 -9.25
C TYR A 192 -10.80 -1.59 -7.74
N LEU A 193 -9.58 -1.76 -7.23
CA LEU A 193 -9.29 -1.65 -5.79
C LEU A 193 -9.66 -0.27 -5.22
N LEU A 194 -9.35 0.81 -5.96
CA LEU A 194 -9.67 2.18 -5.57
C LEU A 194 -11.19 2.39 -5.46
N ASN A 195 -11.96 1.92 -6.45
CA ASN A 195 -13.41 2.04 -6.41
C ASN A 195 -14.00 1.20 -5.27
N ARG A 196 -13.56 -0.05 -5.16
CA ARG A 196 -14.04 -1.01 -4.17
C ARG A 196 -13.79 -0.59 -2.73
N LEU A 197 -12.63 0.02 -2.44
CA LEU A 197 -12.18 0.30 -1.08
C LEU A 197 -12.29 1.77 -0.68
N LEU A 198 -12.14 2.72 -1.62
CA LEU A 198 -12.08 4.14 -1.31
C LEU A 198 -13.30 4.92 -1.76
N LEU A 199 -13.78 4.70 -2.99
CA LEU A 199 -14.83 5.54 -3.59
C LEU A 199 -16.26 5.04 -3.30
N GLN A 200 -16.46 3.73 -3.27
CA GLN A 200 -17.77 3.10 -3.07
C GLN A 200 -17.70 1.94 -2.07
N PRO A 201 -17.20 2.15 -0.83
CA PRO A 201 -17.02 1.06 0.14
C PRO A 201 -18.33 0.39 0.59
N GLU A 202 -19.43 1.15 0.64
CA GLU A 202 -20.75 0.70 1.11
C GLU A 202 -21.60 0.01 0.03
N LYS A 203 -21.15 0.01 -1.22
CA LYS A 203 -21.86 -0.67 -2.30
C LYS A 203 -21.75 -2.18 -2.09
N ASP A 204 -22.82 -2.92 -2.40
CA ASP A 204 -22.78 -4.37 -2.43
C ASP A 204 -22.00 -4.85 -3.66
N TRP A 205 -20.74 -5.23 -3.45
CA TRP A 205 -19.84 -5.69 -4.50
C TRP A 205 -19.76 -7.22 -4.49
N ASN A 206 -19.86 -7.82 -5.67
CA ASN A 206 -19.47 -9.20 -5.88
C ASN A 206 -18.00 -9.25 -6.31
N ASP A 207 -17.08 -9.42 -5.36
CA ASP A 207 -15.65 -9.34 -5.66
C ASP A 207 -15.19 -10.40 -6.67
N GLU A 208 -15.75 -11.60 -6.62
CA GLU A 208 -15.40 -12.66 -7.55
C GLU A 208 -15.78 -12.28 -8.99
N GLU A 209 -16.95 -11.69 -9.17
CA GLU A 209 -17.39 -11.18 -10.47
C GLU A 209 -16.52 -10.00 -10.95
N GLU A 210 -16.17 -9.07 -10.08
CA GLU A 210 -15.30 -7.94 -10.43
C GLU A 210 -13.88 -8.38 -10.80
N ILE A 211 -13.33 -9.39 -10.09
CA ILE A 211 -12.05 -10.01 -10.44
C ILE A 211 -12.14 -10.62 -11.84
N ASN A 212 -13.20 -11.39 -12.12
CA ASN A 212 -13.44 -11.99 -13.44
C ASN A 212 -13.56 -10.92 -14.55
N LEU A 213 -14.28 -9.83 -14.31
CA LEU A 213 -14.42 -8.72 -15.25
C LEU A 213 -13.08 -8.00 -15.48
N THR A 214 -12.31 -7.77 -14.41
CA THR A 214 -11.00 -7.13 -14.48
C THR A 214 -10.02 -7.97 -15.28
N ILE A 215 -9.95 -9.29 -15.04
CA ILE A 215 -9.14 -10.23 -15.81
C ILE A 215 -9.56 -10.23 -17.27
N ARG A 216 -10.86 -10.37 -17.56
CA ARG A 216 -11.39 -10.36 -18.93
C ARG A 216 -10.99 -9.09 -19.67
N PHE A 217 -11.09 -7.93 -19.01
CA PHE A 217 -10.68 -6.66 -19.58
C PHE A 217 -9.16 -6.60 -19.86
N ILE A 218 -8.34 -7.12 -18.96
CA ILE A 218 -6.88 -7.17 -19.18
C ILE A 218 -6.54 -8.12 -20.34
N MET A 219 -7.19 -9.28 -20.44
CA MET A 219 -6.92 -10.30 -21.45
C MET A 219 -7.48 -9.95 -22.84
N HIS A 220 -8.61 -9.24 -22.92
CA HIS A 220 -9.36 -9.06 -24.17
C HIS A 220 -9.73 -7.60 -24.50
N GLY A 221 -9.45 -6.67 -23.59
CA GLY A 221 -9.78 -5.25 -23.74
C GLY A 221 -11.28 -4.97 -23.79
N ILE A 222 -11.63 -3.86 -24.46
CA ILE A 222 -13.03 -3.43 -24.72
C ILE A 222 -13.62 -4.03 -26.00
N SER A 223 -12.90 -4.91 -26.69
CA SER A 223 -13.37 -5.43 -27.97
C SER A 223 -14.63 -6.30 -27.76
N GLY A 224 -15.72 -5.93 -28.43
CA GLY A 224 -16.92 -6.74 -28.49
C GLY A 224 -16.80 -7.75 -29.62
N VAL A 225 -16.42 -8.99 -29.28
CA VAL A 225 -16.25 -10.12 -30.20
C VAL A 225 -14.97 -10.02 -31.06
N ALA A 226 -14.03 -10.93 -30.76
CA ALA A 226 -12.73 -11.20 -31.40
C ALA A 226 -12.35 -10.29 -32.58
N ALA A 227 -11.57 -9.25 -32.31
CA ALA A 227 -10.77 -8.66 -33.37
C ALA A 227 -9.57 -9.60 -33.62
N PRO A 228 -9.40 -10.15 -34.84
CA PRO A 228 -8.16 -10.81 -35.18
C PRO A 228 -7.05 -9.75 -35.16
N ILE A 229 -5.89 -10.15 -34.64
CA ILE A 229 -4.64 -9.42 -34.81
C ILE A 229 -4.31 -9.36 -36.30
#